data_AF-A0AAV5VQ80-F1
#
_entry.id   AF-A0AAV5VQ80-F1
#
_cell.length_a   1.000
_cell.length_b   1.000
_cell.length_c   1.000
_cell.angle_alpha   90.00
_cell.angle_beta   90.00
_cell.angle_gamma   90.00
#
_symmetry.space_group_name_H-M   'P 1'
#
loop_
_entity.id
_entity.type
_entity.pdbx_description
1 polymer ?
#
loop_
_entity_poly.entity_id
_entity_poly.type
_entity_poly.pdbx_seq_one_letter_code
_entity_poly.pdbx_strand_id
1 'polypeptide(L)'
;SGGCRIANNVMEAVLPRQEFASAACTQCLLFIYFLVNNPKDRPYPCPSGLAVCGESSSPGCGCTTPQHVYNLPDYALHRNETTPLSELIHLKEMDSLPVNYEEIIRSCCSAAVSCCDNTLMGRDPTHDGSECPATWDGWQCYGRSPVGPVRATCPHYIDGHREVQEKEGTVTD
;
A
#
# COMPACT_ATOMS: atom_id res chain seq x y z
N SER A 1 4.10 -16.08 19.09
CA SER A 1 4.55 -15.56 17.78
C SER A 1 3.46 -14.65 17.28
N GLY A 2 3.71 -13.34 17.24
CA GLY A 2 2.76 -12.33 16.77
C GLY A 2 3.07 -11.96 15.33
N GLY A 3 2.04 -11.65 14.56
CA GLY A 3 2.15 -11.10 13.21
C GLY A 3 1.10 -10.01 13.01
N CYS A 4 1.14 -9.39 11.84
CA CYS A 4 0.24 -8.30 11.48
C CYS A 4 -0.68 -8.77 10.36
N ARG A 5 -2.00 -8.68 10.61
CA ARG A 5 -3.00 -9.10 9.64
C ARG A 5 -3.11 -8.08 8.51
N ILE A 6 -3.01 -8.58 7.30
CA ILE A 6 -3.18 -7.83 6.06
C ILE A 6 -4.30 -8.50 5.27
N ALA A 7 -5.28 -7.74 4.81
CA ALA A 7 -6.46 -8.29 4.13
C ALA A 7 -6.96 -7.32 3.06
N ASN A 8 -6.88 -7.71 1.80
CA ASN A 8 -7.47 -6.99 0.68
C ASN A 8 -8.15 -7.95 -0.30
N ASN A 9 -8.57 -7.46 -1.46
CA ASN A 9 -9.23 -8.27 -2.50
C ASN A 9 -8.34 -9.36 -3.13
N VAL A 10 -7.03 -9.38 -2.86
CA VAL A 10 -6.05 -10.30 -3.45
C VAL A 10 -5.37 -11.20 -2.40
N MET A 11 -5.24 -10.74 -1.15
CA MET A 11 -4.48 -11.43 -0.11
C MET A 11 -5.12 -11.23 1.26
N GLU A 12 -5.27 -12.33 2.01
CA GLU A 12 -5.48 -12.33 3.45
C GLU A 12 -4.39 -13.16 4.12
N ALA A 13 -3.61 -12.55 4.99
CA ALA A 13 -2.49 -13.20 5.65
C ALA A 13 -2.18 -12.57 7.02
N VAL A 14 -1.49 -13.32 7.87
CA VAL A 14 -0.86 -12.80 9.09
C VAL A 14 0.65 -12.93 8.89
N LEU A 15 1.31 -11.80 8.70
CA LEU A 15 2.72 -11.76 8.32
C LEU A 15 3.60 -11.35 9.50
N PRO A 16 4.83 -11.88 9.63
CA PRO A 16 5.86 -11.28 10.48
C PRO A 16 6.04 -9.80 10.15
N ARG A 17 6.37 -8.97 11.15
CA ARG A 17 6.44 -7.50 11.02
C ARG A 17 7.23 -7.02 9.80
N GLN A 18 8.35 -7.66 9.48
CA GLN A 18 9.20 -7.27 8.34
C GLN A 18 8.56 -7.61 6.99
N GLU A 19 7.99 -8.81 6.85
CA GLU A 19 7.24 -9.22 5.66
C GLU A 19 5.99 -8.34 5.49
N PHE A 20 5.30 -8.03 6.58
CA PHE A 20 4.18 -7.11 6.59
C PHE A 20 4.58 -5.72 6.06
N ALA A 21 5.70 -5.16 6.54
CA ALA A 21 6.15 -3.84 6.09
C ALA A 21 6.35 -3.79 4.56
N SER A 22 7.00 -4.81 4.01
CA SER A 22 7.24 -4.92 2.56
C SER A 22 5.95 -5.11 1.77
N ALA A 23 5.10 -6.04 2.20
CA ALA A 23 3.83 -6.34 1.54
C ALA A 23 2.85 -5.18 1.61
N ALA A 24 2.74 -4.51 2.76
CA ALA A 24 1.88 -3.35 2.93
C ALA A 24 2.37 -2.14 2.11
N CYS A 25 3.69 -1.92 2.02
CA CYS A 25 4.24 -0.87 1.18
C CYS A 25 4.02 -1.14 -0.33
N THR A 26 4.07 -2.41 -0.73
CA THR A 26 3.67 -2.87 -2.06
C THR A 26 2.20 -2.57 -2.35
N GLN A 27 1.30 -2.80 -1.38
CA GLN A 27 -0.13 -2.46 -1.50
C GLN A 27 -0.37 -0.95 -1.59
N CYS A 28 0.37 -0.15 -0.82
CA CYS A 28 0.30 1.31 -0.92
C CYS A 28 0.58 1.79 -2.36
N LEU A 29 1.66 1.30 -2.98
CA LEU A 29 2.00 1.66 -4.35
C LEU A 29 0.92 1.19 -5.34
N LEU A 30 0.51 -0.08 -5.23
CA LEU A 30 -0.50 -0.69 -6.09
C LEU A 30 -1.83 0.08 -6.01
N PHE A 31 -2.31 0.37 -4.81
CA PHE A 31 -3.65 0.92 -4.62
C PHE A 31 -3.73 2.42 -4.87
N ILE A 32 -2.69 3.17 -4.54
CA ILE A 32 -2.69 4.62 -4.76
C ILE A 32 -2.51 4.93 -6.25
N TYR A 33 -1.64 4.20 -6.95
CA TYR A 33 -1.26 4.57 -8.33
C TYR A 33 -1.61 3.55 -9.39
N PHE A 34 -1.83 2.27 -9.10
CA PHE A 34 -1.97 1.27 -10.16
C PHE A 34 -3.35 0.60 -10.28
N LEU A 35 -4.25 0.75 -9.30
CA LEU A 35 -5.60 0.18 -9.38
C LEU A 35 -6.46 0.75 -10.51
N VAL A 36 -6.27 2.02 -10.82
CA VAL A 36 -7.07 2.77 -11.80
C VAL A 36 -6.27 3.07 -13.07
N ASN A 37 -4.96 2.78 -13.05
CA ASN A 37 -4.07 3.07 -14.17
C ASN A 37 -4.16 2.02 -15.28
N ASN A 38 -3.51 2.38 -16.39
CA ASN A 38 -3.54 1.74 -17.68
C ASN A 38 -3.40 0.20 -17.60
N PRO A 39 -4.31 -0.59 -18.21
CA PRO A 39 -4.22 -2.07 -18.23
C PRO A 39 -2.93 -2.63 -18.86
N LYS A 40 -2.09 -1.76 -19.41
CA LYS A 40 -0.80 -2.02 -20.01
C LYS A 40 0.34 -2.30 -19.00
N ASP A 41 0.31 -1.70 -17.80
CA ASP A 41 1.43 -1.73 -16.85
C ASP A 41 1.51 -3.01 -15.98
N ARG A 42 0.49 -3.89 -16.10
CA ARG A 42 0.35 -5.22 -15.47
C ARG A 42 1.15 -5.37 -14.15
N PRO A 43 0.83 -4.58 -13.12
CA PRO A 43 1.53 -4.64 -11.85
C PRO A 43 1.30 -6.00 -11.18
N TYR A 44 2.32 -6.56 -10.57
CA TYR A 44 2.23 -7.82 -9.83
C TYR A 44 2.92 -7.71 -8.46
N PRO A 45 2.21 -7.99 -7.35
CA PRO A 45 2.82 -7.97 -6.02
C PRO A 45 3.88 -9.07 -5.83
N CYS A 46 5.04 -8.71 -5.30
CA CYS A 46 6.13 -9.61 -4.94
C CYS A 46 6.43 -9.50 -3.44
N PRO A 47 7.13 -10.49 -2.83
CA PRO A 47 7.50 -10.42 -1.41
C PRO A 47 8.29 -9.16 -1.06
N SER A 48 9.20 -8.73 -1.94
CA SER A 48 10.10 -7.60 -1.71
C SER A 48 9.58 -6.27 -2.26
N GLY A 49 8.54 -6.23 -3.11
CA GLY A 49 8.06 -5.00 -3.75
C GLY A 49 6.97 -5.22 -4.81
N LEU A 50 6.66 -4.19 -5.60
CA LEU A 50 5.74 -4.28 -6.73
C LEU A 50 6.50 -4.47 -8.04
N ALA A 51 6.31 -5.59 -8.73
CA ALA A 51 6.78 -5.71 -10.10
C ALA A 51 5.91 -4.86 -11.03
N VAL A 52 6.53 -4.00 -11.84
CA VAL A 52 5.83 -3.19 -12.85
C VAL A 52 6.43 -3.47 -14.22
N CYS A 53 5.59 -3.93 -15.15
CA CYS A 53 6.02 -4.42 -16.46
C CYS A 53 5.32 -3.62 -17.57
N GLY A 54 6.08 -2.93 -18.42
CA GLY A 54 5.50 -2.21 -19.57
C GLY A 54 4.97 -3.12 -20.69
N GLU A 55 4.32 -2.53 -21.71
CA GLU A 55 3.61 -3.23 -22.80
C GLU A 55 4.42 -4.25 -23.59
N SER A 56 5.72 -4.00 -23.75
CA SER A 56 6.61 -4.98 -24.34
C SER A 56 7.02 -5.92 -23.23
N SER A 57 6.43 -7.12 -23.23
CA SER A 57 6.84 -8.29 -22.45
C SER A 57 8.36 -8.40 -22.44
N SER A 58 9.00 -7.68 -21.52
CA SER A 58 10.42 -7.74 -21.29
C SER A 58 10.65 -9.16 -20.83
N PRO A 59 11.31 -10.02 -21.63
CA PRO A 59 11.45 -11.42 -21.29
C PRO A 59 12.10 -11.50 -19.90
N GLY A 60 11.38 -12.04 -18.94
CA GLY A 60 11.83 -12.07 -17.54
C GLY A 60 11.29 -10.96 -16.62
N CYS A 61 10.30 -10.15 -17.00
CA CYS A 61 9.67 -9.26 -16.02
C CYS A 61 8.86 -10.06 -14.97
N GLY A 62 9.16 -9.86 -13.68
CA GLY A 62 8.53 -10.58 -12.57
C GLY A 62 9.32 -10.45 -11.27
N CYS A 63 8.90 -11.17 -10.23
CA CYS A 63 9.47 -11.06 -8.88
C CYS A 63 10.93 -11.50 -8.75
N THR A 64 11.43 -12.26 -9.72
CA THR A 64 12.82 -12.75 -9.74
C THR A 64 13.79 -11.77 -10.39
N THR A 65 13.30 -10.60 -10.80
CA THR A 65 14.01 -9.69 -11.69
C THR A 65 14.04 -8.30 -11.05
N PRO A 66 15.01 -8.06 -10.15
CA PRO A 66 15.02 -6.91 -9.25
C PRO A 66 14.84 -5.57 -9.94
N GLN A 67 15.37 -5.42 -11.16
CA GLN A 67 15.27 -4.18 -11.93
C GLN A 67 13.82 -3.74 -12.22
N HIS A 68 12.85 -4.65 -12.11
CA HIS A 68 11.43 -4.38 -12.34
C HIS A 68 10.59 -4.36 -11.06
N VAL A 69 11.19 -4.65 -9.90
CA VAL A 69 10.49 -4.74 -8.61
C VAL A 69 10.77 -3.49 -7.80
N TYR A 70 9.76 -2.67 -7.57
CA TYR A 70 9.93 -1.37 -6.92
C TYR A 70 9.41 -1.39 -5.49
N ASN A 71 10.18 -0.83 -4.57
CA ASN A 71 9.76 -0.57 -3.19
C ASN A 71 10.57 0.59 -2.60
N LEU A 72 10.12 1.13 -1.48
CA LEU A 72 10.95 1.98 -0.64
C LEU A 72 12.00 1.10 0.05
N PRO A 73 13.31 1.42 -0.04
CA PRO A 73 14.35 0.59 0.53
C PRO A 73 14.18 0.31 2.03
N ASP A 74 13.61 1.25 2.78
CA ASP A 74 13.39 1.12 4.24
C ASP A 74 12.27 0.15 4.63
N TYR A 75 11.42 -0.24 3.68
CA TYR A 75 10.29 -1.13 3.89
C TYR A 75 10.44 -2.46 3.14
N ALA A 76 11.33 -2.55 2.16
CA ALA A 76 11.59 -3.76 1.39
C ALA A 76 12.06 -4.92 2.28
N LEU A 77 11.51 -6.11 2.04
CA LEU A 77 11.94 -7.34 2.71
C LEU A 77 13.41 -7.64 2.42
N HIS A 78 13.78 -7.58 1.14
CA HIS A 78 15.15 -7.76 0.65
C HIS A 78 15.53 -6.62 -0.30
N ARG A 79 16.36 -5.68 0.17
CA ARG A 79 16.76 -4.49 -0.60
C ARG A 79 17.47 -4.83 -1.91
N ASN A 80 18.19 -5.95 -1.96
CA ASN A 80 18.91 -6.42 -3.15
C ASN A 80 17.98 -7.06 -4.20
N GLU A 81 16.71 -7.29 -3.87
CA GLU A 81 15.70 -7.83 -4.77
C GLU A 81 14.80 -6.74 -5.35
N THR A 82 15.12 -5.48 -5.11
CA THR A 82 14.30 -4.33 -5.51
C THR A 82 15.12 -3.22 -6.14
N THR A 83 14.53 -2.53 -7.11
CA THR A 83 14.90 -1.19 -7.51
C THR A 83 14.29 -0.17 -6.53
N PRO A 84 15.04 0.86 -6.10
CA PRO A 84 14.49 1.97 -5.33
C PRO A 84 13.29 2.61 -6.02
N LEU A 85 12.23 2.90 -5.26
CA LEU A 85 11.01 3.51 -5.79
C LEU A 85 11.27 4.81 -6.58
N SER A 86 12.28 5.59 -6.18
CA SER A 86 12.69 6.83 -6.87
C SER A 86 12.99 6.64 -8.36
N GLU A 87 13.40 5.44 -8.78
CA GLU A 87 13.74 5.12 -10.17
C GLU A 87 12.53 4.70 -11.02
N LEU A 88 11.34 4.60 -10.41
CA LEU A 88 10.10 4.21 -11.11
C LEU A 88 9.74 5.18 -12.26
N ILE A 89 10.11 6.47 -12.13
CA ILE A 89 9.88 7.52 -13.14
C ILE A 89 10.55 7.24 -14.49
N HIS A 90 11.50 6.30 -14.56
CA HIS A 90 12.19 5.95 -15.80
C HIS A 90 11.41 4.96 -16.68
N LEU A 91 10.30 4.42 -16.18
CA LEU A 91 9.33 3.72 -17.02
C LEU A 91 8.64 4.77 -17.91
N LYS A 92 9.06 4.80 -19.18
CA LYS A 92 8.82 5.80 -20.25
C LYS A 92 7.38 6.28 -20.50
N GLU A 93 6.40 5.86 -19.70
CA GLU A 93 4.97 6.16 -19.85
C GLU A 93 4.31 6.67 -18.53
N MET A 94 5.07 6.84 -17.44
CA MET A 94 4.56 7.35 -16.15
C MET A 94 4.58 8.88 -16.02
N ASP A 95 4.30 9.61 -17.11
CA ASP A 95 4.07 11.07 -17.10
C ASP A 95 2.88 11.49 -16.20
N SER A 96 2.20 10.53 -15.56
CA SER A 96 1.07 10.72 -14.64
C SER A 96 1.40 10.66 -13.15
N LEU A 97 2.62 10.27 -12.73
CA LEU A 97 2.93 10.25 -11.30
C LEU A 97 3.16 11.68 -10.78
N PRO A 98 2.54 12.09 -9.65
CA PRO A 98 2.76 13.40 -9.08
C PRO A 98 4.22 13.54 -8.61
N VAL A 99 4.77 14.75 -8.63
CA VAL A 99 6.18 15.03 -8.26
C VAL A 99 6.56 14.45 -6.90
N ASN A 100 5.60 14.37 -5.98
CA ASN A 100 5.80 13.92 -4.62
C ASN A 100 5.25 12.50 -4.35
N TYR A 101 5.04 11.69 -5.40
CA TYR A 101 4.51 10.32 -5.27
C TYR A 101 5.27 9.49 -4.25
N GLU A 102 6.60 9.60 -4.21
CA GLU A 102 7.43 8.85 -3.27
C GLU A 102 7.13 9.23 -1.81
N GLU A 103 6.84 10.51 -1.53
CA GLU A 103 6.45 10.99 -0.21
C GLU A 103 5.07 10.48 0.21
N ILE A 104 4.12 10.45 -0.73
CA ILE A 104 2.80 9.86 -0.53
C ILE A 104 2.94 8.36 -0.19
N ILE A 105 3.72 7.61 -0.96
CA ILE A 105 3.97 6.19 -0.69
C ILE A 105 4.67 6.01 0.65
N ARG A 106 5.69 6.82 0.97
CA ARG A 106 6.38 6.77 2.26
C ARG A 106 5.42 7.00 3.42
N SER A 107 4.49 7.94 3.29
CA SER A 107 3.48 8.22 4.30
C SER A 107 2.54 7.02 4.50
N CYS A 108 2.10 6.38 3.41
CA CYS A 108 1.30 5.16 3.48
C CYS A 108 2.06 3.98 4.12
N CYS A 109 3.32 3.74 3.73
CA CYS A 109 4.14 2.65 4.29
C CYS A 109 4.42 2.88 5.79
N SER A 110 4.68 4.13 6.19
CA SER A 110 4.83 4.51 7.59
C SER A 110 3.54 4.26 8.39
N ALA A 111 2.38 4.64 7.82
CA ALA A 111 1.09 4.38 8.43
C ALA A 111 0.80 2.87 8.58
N ALA A 112 1.16 2.06 7.59
CA ALA A 112 1.04 0.61 7.66
C ALA A 112 1.90 0.02 8.79
N VAL A 113 3.17 0.42 8.87
CA VAL A 113 4.07 -0.04 9.94
C VAL A 113 3.55 0.38 11.31
N SER A 114 3.07 1.62 11.45
CA SER A 114 2.42 2.09 12.68
C SER A 114 1.17 1.28 13.03
N CYS A 115 0.36 0.91 12.03
CA CYS A 115 -0.79 0.02 12.22
C CYS A 115 -0.35 -1.34 12.76
N CYS A 116 0.67 -1.94 12.15
CA CYS A 116 1.23 -3.20 12.59
C CYS A 116 1.68 -3.12 14.04
N ASP A 117 2.52 -2.14 14.39
CA ASP A 117 3.10 -2.02 15.73
C ASP A 117 2.05 -1.73 16.81
N ASN A 118 1.08 -0.86 16.52
CA ASN A 118 0.19 -0.33 17.54
C ASN A 118 -1.19 -1.00 17.58
N THR A 119 -1.63 -1.60 16.47
CA THR A 119 -3.01 -2.12 16.34
C THR A 119 -3.05 -3.62 16.12
N LEU A 120 -2.19 -4.16 15.25
CA LEU A 120 -2.28 -5.55 14.78
C LEU A 120 -1.43 -6.52 15.60
N MET A 121 -0.21 -6.12 15.97
CA MET A 121 0.74 -7.00 16.63
C MET A 121 0.21 -7.47 17.98
N GLY A 122 0.34 -8.77 18.24
CA GLY A 122 -0.10 -9.38 19.49
C GLY A 122 -1.63 -9.50 19.64
N ARG A 123 -2.41 -9.12 18.63
CA ARG A 123 -3.84 -9.43 18.57
C ARG A 123 -4.04 -10.86 18.10
N ASP A 124 -5.05 -11.51 18.65
CA ASP A 124 -5.51 -12.79 18.14
C ASP A 124 -6.08 -12.59 16.73
N PRO A 125 -5.49 -13.22 15.69
CA PRO A 125 -6.02 -13.15 14.34
C PRO A 125 -7.31 -13.95 14.16
N THR A 126 -7.63 -14.85 15.09
CA THR A 126 -8.87 -15.63 15.07
C THR A 126 -10.06 -14.77 15.49
N HIS A 127 -11.18 -15.01 14.82
CA HIS A 127 -12.47 -14.45 15.15
C HIS A 127 -13.52 -15.55 15.05
N ASP A 128 -14.46 -15.57 15.99
CA ASP A 128 -15.56 -16.53 16.04
C ASP A 128 -16.78 -16.09 15.18
N GLY A 129 -16.62 -14.98 14.45
CA GLY A 129 -17.68 -14.37 13.65
C GLY A 129 -18.57 -13.38 14.41
N SER A 130 -18.35 -13.18 15.71
CA SER A 130 -19.05 -12.13 16.49
C SER A 130 -18.48 -10.73 16.24
N GLU A 131 -17.23 -10.65 15.77
CA GLU A 131 -16.52 -9.42 15.42
C GLU A 131 -15.61 -9.61 14.20
N CYS A 132 -15.31 -8.50 13.53
CA CYS A 132 -14.30 -8.43 12.48
C CYS A 132 -12.91 -8.23 13.11
N PRO A 133 -11.90 -9.02 12.71
CA PRO A 133 -10.54 -8.87 13.22
C PRO A 133 -9.91 -7.54 12.76
N ALA A 134 -8.96 -7.04 13.54
CA ALA A 134 -8.16 -5.88 13.15
C ALA A 134 -7.32 -6.17 11.89
N THR A 135 -7.13 -5.19 11.02
CA THR A 135 -6.45 -5.39 9.74
C THR A 135 -5.85 -4.14 9.13
N TRP A 136 -4.85 -4.33 8.28
CA TRP A 136 -4.49 -3.39 7.23
C TRP A 136 -5.19 -3.79 5.93
N ASP A 137 -5.88 -2.85 5.27
CA ASP A 137 -6.62 -3.11 4.03
C ASP A 137 -5.84 -2.78 2.75
N GLY A 138 -4.63 -2.23 2.91
CA GLY A 138 -3.75 -1.79 1.83
C GLY A 138 -3.52 -0.29 1.77
N TRP A 139 -4.39 0.51 2.39
CA TRP A 139 -4.14 1.94 2.59
C TRP A 139 -4.65 2.47 3.93
N GLN A 140 -5.29 1.67 4.77
CA GLN A 140 -5.81 2.11 6.04
C GLN A 140 -5.80 1.01 7.10
N CYS A 141 -5.65 1.45 8.34
CA CYS A 141 -5.70 0.60 9.52
C CYS A 141 -7.11 0.52 10.07
N TYR A 142 -7.56 -0.69 10.35
CA TYR A 142 -8.82 -0.96 11.05
C TYR A 142 -8.53 -1.75 12.33
N GLY A 143 -9.08 -1.27 13.45
CA GLY A 143 -9.15 -2.05 14.68
C GLY A 143 -10.18 -3.17 14.57
N ARG A 144 -10.30 -3.97 15.65
CA ARG A 144 -11.45 -4.89 15.79
C ARG A 144 -12.74 -4.08 15.78
N SER A 145 -13.79 -4.64 15.20
CA SER A 145 -15.09 -3.97 15.12
C SER A 145 -16.24 -4.99 15.18
N PRO A 146 -17.43 -4.59 15.66
CA PRO A 146 -18.62 -5.44 15.53
C PRO A 146 -18.91 -5.78 14.07
N VAL A 147 -19.63 -6.88 13.84
CA VAL A 147 -20.12 -7.21 12.49
C VAL A 147 -20.99 -6.08 11.96
N GLY A 148 -20.60 -5.55 10.80
CA GLY A 148 -21.31 -4.46 10.13
C GLY A 148 -20.36 -3.45 9.49
N PRO A 149 -20.91 -2.39 8.88
CA PRO A 149 -20.12 -1.36 8.25
C PRO A 149 -19.37 -0.50 9.27
N VAL A 150 -18.09 -0.25 9.01
CA VAL A 150 -17.23 0.65 9.79
C VAL A 150 -16.97 1.92 8.98
N ARG A 151 -17.13 3.08 9.61
CA ARG A 151 -16.74 4.36 9.02
C ARG A 151 -15.31 4.70 9.46
N ALA A 152 -14.52 5.20 8.53
CA ALA A 152 -13.18 5.68 8.79
C ALA A 152 -12.92 6.94 7.94
N THR A 153 -12.07 7.83 8.47
CA THR A 153 -11.67 9.06 7.78
C THR A 153 -10.63 8.73 6.73
N CYS A 154 -10.76 9.28 5.52
CA CYS A 154 -9.75 9.09 4.47
C CYS A 154 -8.36 9.51 4.97
N PRO A 155 -7.31 8.70 4.72
CA PRO A 155 -5.97 9.07 5.14
C PRO A 155 -5.45 10.26 4.32
N HIS A 156 -4.74 11.16 4.99
CA HIS A 156 -4.27 12.42 4.40
C HIS A 156 -3.38 12.24 3.16
N TYR A 157 -2.63 11.13 3.05
CA TYR A 157 -1.79 10.85 1.88
C TYR A 157 -2.59 10.47 0.63
N ILE A 158 -3.87 10.12 0.75
CA ILE A 158 -4.76 9.89 -0.39
C ILE A 158 -5.58 11.15 -0.72
N ASP A 159 -6.01 11.89 0.31
CA ASP A 159 -6.94 13.03 0.17
C ASP A 159 -6.24 14.39 -0.05
N GLY A 160 -4.92 14.47 0.21
CA GLY A 160 -4.23 15.74 0.51
C GLY A 160 -3.28 16.33 -0.54
N HIS A 161 -3.42 16.02 -1.83
CA HIS A 161 -2.85 16.87 -2.92
C HIS A 161 -3.87 17.75 -3.63
N ARG A 162 -5.09 17.79 -3.12
CA ARG A 162 -5.99 18.90 -3.42
C ARG A 162 -5.75 19.91 -2.33
N GLU A 163 -5.15 21.05 -2.68
CA GLU A 163 -5.42 22.28 -1.93
C GLU A 163 -6.95 22.42 -1.88
N VAL A 164 -7.55 21.97 -0.78
CA VAL A 164 -8.87 22.45 -0.42
C VAL A 164 -8.61 23.90 -0.04
N GLN A 165 -8.73 24.79 -1.02
CA GLN A 165 -9.10 26.16 -0.71
C GLN A 165 -10.42 26.05 0.03
N GLU A 166 -10.38 26.20 1.35
CA GLU A 166 -11.55 26.50 2.16
C GLU A 166 -12.15 27.79 1.59
N LYS A 167 -13.05 27.65 0.61
CA LYS A 167 -13.96 28.74 0.28
C LYS A 167 -14.97 28.77 1.41
N GLU A 168 -14.75 29.70 2.32
CA GLU A 168 -15.68 30.12 3.34
C GLU A 168 -17.01 30.47 2.65
N GLY A 169 -17.93 29.50 2.65
CA GLY A 169 -19.28 29.68 2.15
C GLY A 169 -20.12 30.30 3.25
N THR A 170 -20.42 31.58 3.14
CA THR A 170 -21.45 32.22 3.98
C THR A 170 -22.78 31.53 3.77
N VAL A 171 -23.27 30.88 4.83
CA VAL A 171 -24.68 30.48 4.93
C VAL A 171 -25.47 31.76 5.16
N THR A 172 -26.24 32.18 4.16
CA THR A 172 -27.30 33.17 4.34
C THR A 172 -28.60 32.44 4.64
N ASP A 173 -29.26 32.83 5.74
CA ASP A 173 -30.63 32.44 6.10
C ASP A 173 -31.63 32.71 4.96
#